data_AF-M8BXT9-F1
#
_entry.id   AF-M8BXT9-F1
#
_cell.length_a   1.000
_cell.length_b   1.000
_cell.length_c   1.000
_cell.angle_alpha   90.00
_cell.angle_beta   90.00
_cell.angle_gamma   90.00
#
_symmetry.space_group_name_H-M   'P 1'
#
loop_
_entity.id
_entity.type
_entity.pdbx_description
1 polymer ?
#
loop_
_entity_poly.entity_id
_entity_poly.type
_entity_poly.pdbx_seq_one_letter_code
_entity_poly.pdbx_strand_id
1 'polypeptide(L)'
;MTRCEQKKRHNQLKTVLCGRCKLLSHGHMVTAVGGHGGYPGGKQFVSAEELREKLSYLRHEKALIVKLVDIVDFNGSFLSRIRDFAGANPIVLVITKVDLLPRDTDLNCIGDWVVESVVRKKLNVLSVHLTSSKSLVGITGVISEIQHKEGPIQIEAFLGGGKLYDTPGVHLHHRQAAVIHADDLPSLAPQSRLKGRCFPANDTDVGLSGNTLFWGGLVRIDVVKALPRTRLTFYGPKKLSINMVPTTEADEFYKREVGVMLTPPTGQERAEGWCGLQGVRELQIKYEELDRPASDIAISGLGWIAVEPLGVPSSDPDSSVEEEDGDSGELHLRVHVPKPVEVFVRAPLPVGKAASQWYRYQELTEVEEELRPKWHY
;
A
#
# COMPACT_ATOMS: atom_id res chain seq x y z
N MET A 1 2.34 -40.95 21.34
CA MET A 1 3.09 -39.90 20.63
C MET A 1 2.15 -39.27 19.60
N THR A 2 1.83 -37.99 19.72
CA THR A 2 0.86 -37.32 18.83
C THR A 2 1.47 -37.01 17.46
N ARG A 3 0.61 -36.83 16.44
CA ARG A 3 1.03 -36.40 15.08
C ARG A 3 1.73 -35.03 15.10
N CYS A 4 1.52 -34.22 16.15
CA CYS A 4 2.21 -32.94 16.36
C CYS A 4 3.65 -33.15 16.86
N GLU A 5 3.86 -34.01 17.86
CA GLU A 5 5.20 -34.38 18.38
C GLU A 5 6.10 -34.93 17.26
N GLN A 6 5.56 -35.78 16.38
CA GLN A 6 6.29 -36.26 15.21
C GLN A 6 6.69 -35.13 14.25
N LYS A 7 5.84 -34.12 14.01
CA LYS A 7 6.18 -32.97 13.16
C LYS A 7 7.22 -32.05 13.81
N LYS A 8 7.15 -31.86 15.14
CA LYS A 8 8.14 -31.11 15.93
C LYS A 8 9.53 -31.75 15.81
N ARG A 9 9.61 -33.07 16.00
CA ARG A 9 10.86 -33.85 15.91
C ARG A 9 11.53 -33.80 14.53
N HIS A 10 10.77 -33.60 13.45
CA HIS A 10 11.29 -33.51 12.07
C HIS A 10 11.45 -32.06 11.56
N ASN A 11 11.41 -31.04 12.43
CA ASN A 11 11.45 -29.60 12.05
C ASN A 11 10.34 -29.13 11.08
N GLN A 12 9.30 -29.95 10.85
CA GLN A 12 8.21 -29.67 9.90
C GLN A 12 7.20 -28.62 10.43
N LEU A 13 7.39 -28.10 11.64
CA LEU A 13 6.61 -26.98 12.15
C LEU A 13 6.96 -25.66 11.46
N LYS A 14 8.16 -25.53 10.89
CA LYS A 14 8.56 -24.38 10.05
C LYS A 14 7.81 -24.28 8.71
N THR A 15 7.06 -25.32 8.35
CA THR A 15 6.28 -25.42 7.09
C THR A 15 4.77 -25.55 7.31
N VAL A 16 4.27 -25.26 8.52
CA VAL A 16 2.82 -25.20 8.80
C VAL A 16 2.25 -23.86 8.34
N LEU A 17 2.08 -23.74 7.03
CA LEU A 17 1.22 -22.72 6.43
C LEU A 17 -0.24 -23.15 6.60
N CYS A 18 -1.15 -22.23 6.96
CA CYS A 18 -2.58 -22.51 6.89
C CYS A 18 -2.99 -22.83 5.43
N GLY A 19 -4.12 -23.50 5.20
CA GLY A 19 -4.52 -23.92 3.84
C GLY A 19 -4.49 -22.79 2.82
N ARG A 20 -4.94 -21.59 3.20
CA ARG A 20 -4.88 -20.37 2.39
C ARG A 20 -3.44 -19.90 2.12
N CYS A 21 -2.59 -19.84 3.14
CA CYS A 21 -1.19 -19.44 2.99
C CYS A 21 -0.38 -20.46 2.16
N LYS A 22 -0.71 -21.75 2.24
CA LYS A 22 -0.11 -22.80 1.39
C LYS A 22 -0.50 -22.62 -0.08
N LEU A 23 -1.77 -22.29 -0.36
CA LEU A 23 -2.21 -21.99 -1.72
C LEU A 23 -1.51 -20.75 -2.27
N LEU A 24 -1.51 -19.65 -1.51
CA LEU A 24 -0.84 -18.39 -1.88
C LEU A 24 0.68 -18.58 -2.08
N SER A 25 1.36 -19.38 -1.26
CA SER A 25 2.81 -19.62 -1.40
C SER A 25 3.18 -20.45 -2.64
N HIS A 26 2.23 -21.17 -3.24
CA HIS A 26 2.39 -21.90 -4.49
C HIS A 26 1.79 -21.13 -5.69
N GLY A 27 1.49 -19.84 -5.53
CA GLY A 27 0.98 -18.99 -6.61
C GLY A 27 -0.52 -19.12 -6.88
N HIS A 28 -1.25 -19.93 -6.12
CA HIS A 28 -2.72 -20.02 -6.23
C HIS A 28 -3.36 -18.81 -5.54
N MET A 29 -3.97 -17.92 -6.32
CA MET A 29 -4.82 -16.86 -5.81
C MET A 29 -6.11 -17.46 -5.24
N VAL A 30 -6.25 -17.44 -3.91
CA VAL A 30 -7.54 -17.70 -3.26
C VAL A 30 -8.40 -16.45 -3.44
N THR A 31 -9.26 -16.47 -4.46
CA THR A 31 -10.14 -15.35 -4.80
C THR A 31 -11.11 -15.03 -3.67
N ALA A 32 -11.28 -13.73 -3.39
CA ALA A 32 -12.03 -13.23 -2.23
C ALA A 32 -13.38 -12.60 -2.62
N VAL A 33 -13.93 -13.06 -3.74
CA VAL A 33 -15.11 -12.50 -4.43
C VAL A 33 -15.91 -13.64 -5.07
N GLY A 34 -17.23 -13.51 -5.04
CA GLY A 34 -18.17 -14.31 -5.83
C GLY A 34 -19.02 -13.37 -6.68
N GLY A 35 -19.23 -13.69 -7.95
CA GLY A 35 -19.83 -12.80 -8.95
C GLY A 35 -18.80 -11.89 -9.63
N HIS A 36 -18.75 -11.93 -10.97
CA HIS A 36 -17.74 -11.28 -11.84
C HIS A 36 -16.27 -11.39 -11.37
N GLY A 37 -15.92 -12.42 -10.58
CA GLY A 37 -14.59 -12.49 -9.96
C GLY A 37 -14.26 -13.75 -9.16
N GLY A 38 -15.16 -14.73 -9.06
CA GLY A 38 -14.86 -15.98 -8.36
C GLY A 38 -16.07 -16.84 -8.04
N TYR A 39 -15.79 -17.90 -7.27
CA TYR A 39 -16.60 -19.12 -7.10
C TYR A 39 -18.12 -18.92 -7.01
N PRO A 40 -18.93 -19.84 -7.58
CA PRO A 40 -20.39 -19.89 -7.38
C PRO A 40 -20.82 -20.31 -5.95
N GLY A 41 -19.86 -20.48 -5.03
CA GLY A 41 -20.10 -20.79 -3.62
C GLY A 41 -20.37 -19.52 -2.81
N GLY A 42 -21.64 -19.12 -2.73
CA GLY A 42 -22.06 -18.05 -1.83
C GLY A 42 -21.79 -18.37 -0.35
N LYS A 43 -21.57 -17.32 0.46
CA LYS A 43 -21.30 -17.30 1.92
C LYS A 43 -19.85 -17.59 2.36
N GLN A 44 -18.94 -16.61 2.28
CA GLN A 44 -17.87 -16.47 3.30
C GLN A 44 -17.14 -15.11 3.44
N PHE A 45 -17.74 -13.98 3.03
CA PHE A 45 -17.16 -12.66 3.27
C PHE A 45 -18.05 -11.80 4.16
N VAL A 46 -17.38 -11.04 5.03
CA VAL A 46 -17.98 -10.10 5.98
C VAL A 46 -17.57 -8.71 5.52
N SER A 47 -18.54 -7.79 5.40
CA SER A 47 -18.23 -6.41 5.01
C SER A 47 -17.39 -5.70 6.09
N ALA A 48 -16.72 -4.61 5.72
CA ALA A 48 -15.99 -3.81 6.70
C ALA A 48 -16.89 -3.22 7.81
N GLU A 49 -18.19 -3.09 7.57
CA GLU A 49 -19.17 -2.60 8.53
C GLU A 49 -19.70 -3.72 9.41
N GLU A 50 -20.13 -4.84 8.81
CA GLU A 50 -20.52 -6.05 9.54
C GLU A 50 -19.40 -6.57 10.47
N LEU A 51 -18.13 -6.46 10.07
CA LEU A 51 -17.03 -6.86 10.95
C LEU A 51 -16.86 -5.85 12.10
N ARG A 52 -17.03 -4.55 11.88
CA ARG A 52 -16.99 -3.55 12.97
C ARG A 52 -18.11 -3.81 13.97
N GLU A 53 -19.32 -4.12 13.52
CA GLU A 53 -20.43 -4.52 14.39
C GLU A 53 -20.09 -5.77 15.19
N LYS A 54 -19.63 -6.83 14.51
CA LYS A 54 -19.21 -8.09 15.14
C LYS A 54 -18.04 -7.94 16.10
N LEU A 55 -17.14 -6.99 15.89
CA LEU A 55 -15.98 -6.72 16.76
C LEU A 55 -16.21 -5.61 17.79
N SER A 56 -17.36 -4.93 17.76
CA SER A 56 -17.65 -3.78 18.63
C SER A 56 -17.55 -4.09 20.12
N TYR A 57 -17.85 -5.33 20.53
CA TYR A 57 -17.73 -5.79 21.91
C TYR A 57 -16.28 -5.76 22.42
N LEU A 58 -15.28 -5.91 21.55
CA LEU A 58 -13.86 -5.88 21.95
C LEU A 58 -13.45 -4.56 22.62
N ARG A 59 -14.16 -3.47 22.35
CA ARG A 59 -13.97 -2.17 23.03
C ARG A 59 -14.10 -2.25 24.56
N HIS A 60 -14.88 -3.19 25.06
CA HIS A 60 -15.17 -3.37 26.48
C HIS A 60 -14.39 -4.54 27.10
N GLU A 61 -13.79 -5.39 26.27
CA GLU A 61 -12.90 -6.47 26.68
C GLU A 61 -11.45 -5.99 26.80
N LYS A 62 -10.66 -6.65 27.65
CA LYS A 62 -9.20 -6.47 27.70
C LYS A 62 -8.56 -7.39 26.65
N ALA A 63 -8.15 -6.85 25.52
CA ALA A 63 -7.60 -7.61 24.40
C ALA A 63 -6.38 -6.94 23.77
N LEU A 64 -5.39 -7.73 23.33
CA LEU A 64 -4.30 -7.24 22.49
C LEU A 64 -4.72 -7.31 21.01
N ILE A 65 -4.69 -6.18 20.31
CA ILE A 65 -5.13 -6.11 18.91
C ILE A 65 -3.91 -6.17 17.98
N VAL A 66 -3.68 -7.33 17.37
CA VAL A 66 -2.64 -7.49 16.33
C VAL A 66 -3.21 -7.08 14.98
N LYS A 67 -2.77 -5.93 14.45
CA LYS A 67 -3.29 -5.37 13.19
C LYS A 67 -2.29 -5.54 12.05
N LEU A 68 -2.61 -6.43 11.10
CA LEU A 68 -1.87 -6.55 9.84
C LEU A 68 -2.19 -5.40 8.88
N VAL A 69 -1.16 -4.81 8.28
CA VAL A 69 -1.22 -3.75 7.26
C VAL A 69 -0.24 -4.07 6.14
N ASP A 70 -0.60 -3.85 4.88
CA ASP A 70 0.30 -3.98 3.72
C ASP A 70 1.04 -2.66 3.51
N ILE A 71 2.37 -2.67 3.34
CA ILE A 71 3.12 -1.42 3.09
C ILE A 71 2.80 -0.81 1.72
N VAL A 72 2.54 -1.64 0.71
CA VAL A 72 2.27 -1.17 -0.67
C VAL A 72 0.89 -0.53 -0.77
N ASP A 73 -0.07 -1.05 0.00
CA ASP A 73 -1.43 -0.53 0.13
C ASP A 73 -1.67 -0.04 1.58
N PHE A 74 -0.78 0.81 2.08
CA PHE A 74 -0.83 1.28 3.47
C PHE A 74 -2.17 1.95 3.76
N ASN A 75 -2.55 3.01 3.03
CA ASN A 75 -3.79 3.74 3.27
C ASN A 75 -5.05 2.86 3.08
N GLY A 76 -5.06 1.98 2.07
CA GLY A 76 -6.15 1.02 1.85
C GLY A 76 -6.24 -0.08 2.91
N SER A 77 -5.16 -0.36 3.66
CA SER A 77 -5.10 -1.36 4.74
C SER A 77 -5.23 -0.76 6.16
N PHE A 78 -4.87 0.51 6.30
CA PHE A 78 -4.72 1.25 7.55
C PHE A 78 -6.06 1.91 7.94
N LEU A 79 -7.01 1.03 8.29
CA LEU A 79 -8.38 1.34 8.69
C LEU A 79 -8.49 2.64 9.49
N SER A 80 -9.11 3.65 8.89
CA SER A 80 -9.38 4.98 9.46
C SER A 80 -10.26 4.97 10.72
N ARG A 81 -10.85 3.82 11.06
CA ARG A 81 -11.85 3.62 12.13
C ARG A 81 -11.54 2.41 13.03
N ILE A 82 -10.25 2.08 13.22
CA ILE A 82 -9.87 1.00 14.15
C ILE A 82 -10.22 1.33 15.61
N ARG A 83 -10.13 2.62 15.98
CA ARG A 83 -10.49 3.14 17.32
C ARG A 83 -11.93 2.82 17.74
N ASP A 84 -12.86 2.79 16.80
CA ASP A 84 -14.30 2.62 17.03
C ASP A 84 -14.61 1.27 17.73
N PHE A 85 -13.88 0.21 17.38
CA PHE A 85 -14.01 -1.13 17.99
C PHE A 85 -12.82 -1.50 18.90
N ALA A 86 -11.64 -0.90 18.72
CA ALA A 86 -10.50 -1.12 19.60
C ALA A 86 -10.67 -0.45 20.98
N GLY A 87 -11.32 0.72 21.02
CA GLY A 87 -11.42 1.52 22.25
C GLY A 87 -10.04 1.94 22.76
N ALA A 88 -9.78 1.62 24.03
CA ALA A 88 -8.49 1.87 24.69
C ALA A 88 -7.49 0.71 24.54
N ASN A 89 -7.86 -0.40 23.89
CA ASN A 89 -7.00 -1.58 23.82
C ASN A 89 -5.66 -1.30 23.10
N PRO A 90 -4.56 -1.93 23.56
CA PRO A 90 -3.26 -1.82 22.91
C PRO A 90 -3.27 -2.47 21.51
N ILE A 91 -2.63 -1.81 20.56
CA ILE A 91 -2.48 -2.29 19.19
C ILE A 91 -1.01 -2.65 18.92
N VAL A 92 -0.74 -3.85 18.41
CA VAL A 92 0.54 -4.22 17.80
C VAL A 92 0.38 -4.10 16.28
N LEU A 93 1.11 -3.19 15.66
CA LEU A 93 0.98 -2.91 14.23
C LEU A 93 2.00 -3.73 13.44
N VAL A 94 1.53 -4.68 12.65
CA VAL A 94 2.39 -5.54 11.82
C VAL A 94 2.30 -5.07 10.38
N ILE A 95 3.36 -4.39 9.92
CA ILE A 95 3.55 -4.00 8.53
C ILE A 95 4.08 -5.21 7.77
N THR A 96 3.42 -5.54 6.66
CA THR A 96 3.71 -6.75 5.87
C THR A 96 4.23 -6.38 4.48
N LYS A 97 4.89 -7.35 3.84
CA LYS A 97 5.42 -7.28 2.48
C LYS A 97 6.53 -6.24 2.27
N VAL A 98 7.33 -5.95 3.29
CA VAL A 98 8.49 -5.04 3.17
C VAL A 98 9.56 -5.57 2.20
N ASP A 99 9.54 -6.86 1.87
CA ASP A 99 10.34 -7.47 0.79
C ASP A 99 9.97 -6.98 -0.63
N LEU A 100 8.83 -6.30 -0.79
CA LEU A 100 8.43 -5.66 -2.04
C LEU A 100 9.00 -4.25 -2.21
N LEU A 101 9.55 -3.63 -1.17
CA LEU A 101 10.14 -2.30 -1.30
C LEU A 101 11.38 -2.32 -2.23
N PRO A 102 11.74 -1.20 -2.88
CA PRO A 102 12.97 -1.09 -3.67
C PRO A 102 14.20 -1.55 -2.87
N ARG A 103 15.21 -2.13 -3.54
CA ARG A 103 16.33 -2.82 -2.88
C ARG A 103 17.08 -1.93 -1.88
N ASP A 104 17.31 -0.68 -2.26
CA ASP A 104 18.14 0.28 -1.53
C ASP A 104 17.30 1.17 -0.59
N THR A 105 16.16 0.66 -0.11
CA THR A 105 15.30 1.34 0.85
C THR A 105 15.84 1.14 2.26
N ASP A 106 16.14 2.23 2.96
CA ASP A 106 16.44 2.16 4.39
C ASP A 106 15.17 1.88 5.19
N LEU A 107 15.21 0.81 5.99
CA LEU A 107 14.10 0.40 6.84
C LEU A 107 13.97 1.25 8.11
N ASN A 108 15.03 1.97 8.51
CA ASN A 108 14.94 2.94 9.59
C ASN A 108 13.99 4.09 9.21
N CYS A 109 14.17 4.67 8.02
CA CYS A 109 13.27 5.70 7.48
C CYS A 109 11.82 5.18 7.34
N ILE A 110 11.63 3.94 6.87
CA ILE A 110 10.29 3.33 6.75
C ILE A 110 9.65 3.12 8.13
N GLY A 111 10.41 2.63 9.11
CA GLY A 111 9.93 2.43 10.48
C GLY A 111 9.48 3.75 11.11
N ASP A 112 10.34 4.76 11.03
CA ASP A 112 10.06 6.13 11.49
C ASP A 112 8.80 6.72 10.84
N TRP A 113 8.69 6.66 9.51
CA TRP A 113 7.53 7.14 8.74
C TRP A 113 6.22 6.43 9.12
N VAL A 114 6.26 5.12 9.37
CA VAL A 114 5.08 4.37 9.82
C VAL A 114 4.68 4.82 11.22
N VAL A 115 5.63 4.99 12.14
CA VAL A 115 5.35 5.46 13.50
C VAL A 115 4.82 6.89 13.47
N GLU A 116 5.37 7.78 12.65
CA GLU A 116 4.85 9.13 12.45
C GLU A 116 3.39 9.11 11.92
N SER A 117 3.11 8.27 10.92
CA SER A 117 1.77 8.05 10.37
C SER A 117 0.77 7.51 11.41
N VAL A 118 1.25 6.76 12.41
CA VAL A 118 0.49 6.23 13.55
C VAL A 118 0.21 7.31 14.59
N VAL A 119 1.23 8.09 14.96
CA VAL A 119 1.14 9.20 15.92
C VAL A 119 0.22 10.30 15.39
N ARG A 120 0.34 10.68 14.11
CA ARG A 120 -0.57 11.62 13.44
C ARG A 120 -2.04 11.17 13.49
N LYS A 121 -2.32 9.86 13.44
CA LYS A 121 -3.67 9.29 13.63
C LYS A 121 -4.06 9.03 15.09
N LYS A 122 -3.17 9.32 16.05
CA LYS A 122 -3.37 9.16 17.51
C LYS A 122 -3.75 7.74 17.93
N LEU A 123 -3.30 6.70 17.21
CA LEU A 123 -3.63 5.31 17.55
C LEU A 123 -2.86 4.84 18.80
N ASN A 124 -3.49 4.03 19.65
CA ASN A 124 -2.83 3.43 20.82
C ASN A 124 -1.98 2.22 20.42
N VAL A 125 -0.90 2.47 19.67
CA VAL A 125 0.03 1.45 19.20
C VAL A 125 1.15 1.28 20.21
N LEU A 126 1.41 0.05 20.66
CA LEU A 126 2.54 -0.27 21.53
C LEU A 126 3.84 -0.35 20.75
N SER A 127 3.80 -1.06 19.62
CA SER A 127 4.96 -1.35 18.78
C SER A 127 4.56 -1.49 17.32
N VAL A 128 5.53 -1.21 16.45
CA VAL A 128 5.45 -1.41 15.00
C VAL A 128 6.44 -2.51 14.60
N HIS A 129 6.00 -3.50 13.83
CA HIS A 129 6.87 -4.57 13.33
C HIS A 129 6.83 -4.59 11.80
N LEU A 130 7.97 -4.31 11.18
CA LEU A 130 8.22 -4.47 9.76
C LEU A 130 8.47 -5.95 9.46
N THR A 131 7.69 -6.57 8.58
CA THR A 131 7.74 -8.03 8.35
C THR A 131 7.58 -8.44 6.90
N SER A 132 8.13 -9.61 6.56
CA SER A 132 7.86 -10.29 5.31
C SER A 132 7.52 -11.75 5.55
N SER A 133 6.28 -12.14 5.23
CA SER A 133 5.86 -13.55 5.26
C SER A 133 6.56 -14.42 4.22
N LYS A 134 7.19 -13.81 3.19
CA LYS A 134 7.90 -14.52 2.11
C LYS A 134 9.34 -14.87 2.49
N SER A 135 10.05 -13.97 3.17
CA SER A 135 11.42 -14.21 3.68
C SER A 135 11.47 -14.61 5.15
N LEU A 136 10.32 -14.59 5.85
CA LEU A 136 10.14 -14.84 7.29
C LEU A 136 10.81 -13.80 8.23
N VAL A 137 11.27 -12.67 7.69
CA VAL A 137 11.90 -11.58 8.45
C VAL A 137 10.86 -10.81 9.28
N GLY A 138 11.26 -10.33 10.47
CA GLY A 138 10.42 -9.63 11.46
C GLY A 138 9.43 -10.49 12.24
N ILE A 139 9.12 -11.70 11.78
CA ILE A 139 8.09 -12.56 12.39
C ILE A 139 8.46 -12.98 13.82
N THR A 140 9.74 -13.25 14.08
CA THR A 140 10.23 -13.59 15.43
C THR A 140 10.00 -12.45 16.42
N GLY A 141 10.24 -11.20 16.02
CA GLY A 141 9.97 -10.02 16.84
C GLY A 141 8.48 -9.88 17.19
N VAL A 142 7.58 -10.10 16.22
CA VAL A 142 6.13 -10.09 16.45
C VAL A 142 5.72 -11.17 17.46
N ILE A 143 6.24 -12.39 17.32
CA ILE A 143 5.93 -13.50 18.24
C ILE A 143 6.42 -13.16 19.66
N SER A 144 7.65 -12.66 19.80
CA SER A 144 8.20 -12.26 21.10
C SER A 144 7.41 -11.14 21.77
N GLU A 145 6.97 -10.12 21.03
CA GLU A 145 6.17 -9.02 21.61
C GLU A 145 4.80 -9.51 22.10
N ILE A 146 4.09 -10.31 21.29
CA ILE A 146 2.82 -10.94 21.70
C ILE A 146 3.05 -11.81 22.94
N GLN A 147 4.10 -12.62 22.96
CA GLN A 147 4.47 -13.47 24.10
C GLN A 147 4.90 -12.70 25.35
N HIS A 148 5.42 -11.48 25.21
CA HIS A 148 5.84 -10.68 26.35
C HIS A 148 4.64 -10.02 27.06
N LYS A 149 3.59 -9.65 26.31
CA LYS A 149 2.45 -8.87 26.85
C LYS A 149 1.32 -9.69 27.48
N GLU A 150 1.11 -10.96 27.08
CA GLU A 150 0.10 -11.82 27.73
C GLU A 150 0.67 -12.73 28.85
N GLY A 151 1.91 -12.48 29.29
CA GLY A 151 2.68 -13.44 30.09
C GLY A 151 3.19 -14.60 29.23
N PRO A 152 3.94 -15.58 29.78
CA PRO A 152 4.61 -16.61 28.99
C PRO A 152 3.62 -17.52 28.24
N ILE A 153 3.23 -17.10 27.02
CA ILE A 153 2.29 -17.84 26.19
C ILE A 153 2.95 -19.11 25.67
N GLN A 154 2.59 -20.22 26.29
CA GLN A 154 2.53 -21.50 25.63
C GLN A 154 1.32 -21.44 24.66
N ILE A 155 1.52 -20.91 23.44
CA ILE A 155 0.45 -20.64 22.45
C ILE A 155 -0.34 -21.93 22.23
N GLU A 156 -1.67 -22.00 22.37
CA GLU A 156 -2.34 -23.28 22.68
C GLU A 156 -2.23 -24.44 21.64
N ALA A 157 -1.70 -24.21 20.42
CA ALA A 157 -1.06 -25.24 19.57
C ALA A 157 0.20 -25.90 20.21
N PHE A 158 0.53 -25.46 21.42
CA PHE A 158 1.68 -25.66 22.29
C PHE A 158 1.34 -25.25 23.77
N LEU A 159 0.15 -25.60 24.33
CA LEU A 159 -0.12 -25.77 25.80
C LEU A 159 -0.19 -24.57 26.80
N GLY A 160 -1.08 -23.58 26.65
CA GLY A 160 -1.22 -22.56 27.71
C GLY A 160 -2.06 -21.29 27.48
N GLY A 161 -3.37 -21.39 27.71
CA GLY A 161 -4.18 -20.37 28.41
C GLY A 161 -4.65 -19.15 27.62
N GLY A 162 -3.81 -18.59 26.74
CA GLY A 162 -4.16 -17.48 25.86
C GLY A 162 -4.91 -17.93 24.61
N LYS A 163 -5.99 -17.24 24.23
CA LYS A 163 -6.81 -17.56 23.06
C LYS A 163 -6.56 -16.56 21.93
N LEU A 164 -5.85 -16.98 20.89
CA LEU A 164 -5.71 -16.21 19.65
C LEU A 164 -6.96 -16.40 18.78
N TYR A 165 -7.72 -15.31 18.57
CA TYR A 165 -8.91 -15.30 17.72
C TYR A 165 -8.55 -14.79 16.30
N ASP A 166 -8.53 -15.69 15.32
CA ASP A 166 -8.41 -15.29 13.91
C ASP A 166 -9.73 -14.67 13.43
N THR A 167 -9.66 -13.43 12.94
CA THR A 167 -10.84 -12.70 12.45
C THR A 167 -11.01 -12.94 10.95
N PRO A 168 -12.24 -13.17 10.43
CA PRO A 168 -12.45 -13.32 9.00
C PRO A 168 -11.86 -12.15 8.20
N GLY A 169 -11.17 -12.47 7.11
CA GLY A 169 -10.53 -11.46 6.28
C GLY A 169 -11.52 -10.45 5.72
N VAL A 170 -11.33 -9.16 6.03
CA VAL A 170 -12.21 -8.08 5.58
C VAL A 170 -12.16 -7.95 4.06
N HIS A 171 -13.33 -8.00 3.41
CA HIS A 171 -13.46 -7.52 2.05
C HIS A 171 -13.56 -5.98 2.07
N LEU A 172 -12.61 -5.32 1.41
CA LEU A 172 -12.51 -3.86 1.33
C LEU A 172 -12.89 -3.42 -0.08
N HIS A 173 -14.14 -2.98 -0.24
CA HIS A 173 -14.74 -2.60 -1.52
C HIS A 173 -13.97 -1.49 -2.25
N HIS A 174 -13.30 -0.60 -1.50
CA HIS A 174 -12.58 0.55 -2.01
C HIS A 174 -11.21 0.23 -2.62
N ARG A 175 -10.89 -1.04 -2.88
CA ARG A 175 -9.63 -1.50 -3.49
C ARG A 175 -9.84 -1.89 -4.95
N GLN A 176 -8.82 -1.70 -5.79
CA GLN A 176 -8.83 -2.19 -7.18
C GLN A 176 -9.16 -3.69 -7.31
N ALA A 177 -8.69 -4.52 -6.37
CA ALA A 177 -8.99 -5.95 -6.33
C ALA A 177 -10.47 -6.31 -6.07
N ALA A 178 -11.34 -5.34 -5.75
CA ALA A 178 -12.77 -5.54 -5.59
C ALA A 178 -13.59 -5.18 -6.85
N VAL A 179 -13.00 -4.47 -7.82
CA VAL A 179 -13.67 -4.00 -9.05
C VAL A 179 -13.24 -4.74 -10.31
N ILE A 180 -12.06 -5.39 -10.32
CA ILE A 180 -11.55 -6.11 -11.49
C ILE A 180 -11.93 -7.60 -11.50
N HIS A 181 -11.95 -8.20 -12.69
CA HIS A 181 -12.24 -9.62 -12.88
C HIS A 181 -11.17 -10.54 -12.25
N ALA A 182 -11.57 -11.78 -11.89
CA ALA A 182 -10.73 -12.77 -11.21
C ALA A 182 -9.35 -12.95 -11.87
N ASP A 183 -9.39 -13.15 -13.18
CA ASP A 183 -8.22 -13.52 -13.99
C ASP A 183 -7.23 -12.36 -14.16
N ASP A 184 -7.67 -11.14 -13.87
CA ASP A 184 -6.85 -9.93 -13.90
C ASP A 184 -6.20 -9.65 -12.53
N LEU A 185 -6.68 -10.25 -11.43
CA LEU A 185 -6.05 -10.12 -10.09
C LEU A 185 -4.55 -10.50 -10.06
N PRO A 186 -4.05 -11.52 -10.79
CA PRO A 186 -2.62 -11.82 -10.91
C PRO A 186 -1.79 -10.76 -11.65
N SER A 187 -2.41 -9.75 -12.26
CA SER A 187 -1.72 -8.57 -12.80
C SER A 187 -1.43 -7.53 -11.71
N LEU A 188 -2.38 -7.35 -10.77
CA LEU A 188 -2.27 -6.43 -9.64
C LEU A 188 -1.32 -6.92 -8.53
N ALA A 189 -1.08 -8.22 -8.44
CA ALA A 189 -0.24 -8.78 -7.38
C ALA A 189 1.27 -8.66 -7.71
N PRO A 190 2.05 -7.75 -7.06
CA PRO A 190 3.48 -7.66 -7.27
C PRO A 190 4.20 -8.94 -6.79
N GLN A 191 4.92 -9.59 -7.72
CA GLN A 191 5.65 -10.84 -7.45
C GLN A 191 7.12 -10.63 -7.02
N SER A 192 7.63 -9.42 -7.26
CA SER A 192 9.01 -8.99 -7.04
C SER A 192 9.03 -7.58 -6.45
N ARG A 193 10.20 -7.16 -5.94
CA ARG A 193 10.46 -5.77 -5.55
C ARG A 193 9.97 -4.79 -6.59
N LEU A 194 9.27 -3.76 -6.10
CA LEU A 194 8.83 -2.61 -6.87
C LEU A 194 10.05 -1.84 -7.39
N LYS A 195 9.89 -1.25 -8.57
CA LYS A 195 10.83 -0.31 -9.16
C LYS A 195 10.03 0.94 -9.51
N GLY A 196 10.51 2.11 -9.09
CA GLY A 196 9.94 3.38 -9.55
C GLY A 196 10.02 3.47 -11.07
N ARG A 197 8.90 3.82 -11.71
CA ARG A 197 8.85 4.15 -13.14
C ARG A 197 8.52 5.63 -13.25
N CYS A 198 9.54 6.42 -13.57
CA CYS A 198 9.46 7.86 -13.67
C CYS A 198 8.87 8.31 -15.01
N PHE A 199 8.02 9.34 -14.97
CA PHE A 199 7.53 10.08 -16.14
C PHE A 199 7.65 11.60 -15.88
N PRO A 200 8.23 12.39 -16.81
CA PRO A 200 8.86 11.98 -18.07
C PRO A 200 10.08 11.05 -17.81
N ALA A 201 10.38 10.18 -18.79
CA ALA A 201 11.41 9.16 -18.62
C ALA A 201 12.85 9.67 -18.83
N ASN A 202 12.98 10.80 -19.56
CA ASN A 202 14.23 11.48 -19.89
C ASN A 202 14.11 12.96 -19.49
N ASP A 203 15.24 13.65 -19.34
CA ASP A 203 15.32 15.12 -19.29
C ASP A 203 15.10 15.76 -20.68
N THR A 204 13.98 15.42 -21.31
CA THR A 204 13.45 16.10 -22.49
C THR A 204 12.50 17.20 -22.06
N ASP A 205 12.47 18.33 -22.78
CA ASP A 205 11.61 19.51 -22.52
C ASP A 205 10.08 19.24 -22.61
N VAL A 206 9.66 17.98 -22.74
CA VAL A 206 8.27 17.55 -22.69
C VAL A 206 7.77 17.57 -21.25
N GLY A 207 7.33 18.75 -20.81
CA GLY A 207 6.67 18.93 -19.52
C GLY A 207 5.40 18.08 -19.40
N LEU A 208 5.00 17.77 -18.16
CA LEU A 208 3.81 16.96 -17.91
C LEU A 208 2.50 17.71 -18.15
N SER A 209 2.48 19.05 -18.05
CA SER A 209 1.30 19.89 -18.27
C SER A 209 0.66 19.64 -19.64
N GLY A 210 -0.65 19.36 -19.67
CA GLY A 210 -1.38 19.05 -20.90
C GLY A 210 -1.23 17.59 -21.38
N ASN A 211 -0.56 16.73 -20.61
CA ASN A 211 -0.48 15.29 -20.85
C ASN A 211 -1.30 14.50 -19.84
N THR A 212 -1.78 13.34 -20.28
CA THR A 212 -2.51 12.36 -19.50
C THR A 212 -1.70 11.07 -19.40
N LEU A 213 -1.58 10.50 -18.19
CA LEU A 213 -0.97 9.20 -17.95
C LEU A 213 -2.01 8.14 -17.59
N PHE A 214 -1.99 7.03 -18.33
CA PHE A 214 -2.78 5.83 -18.04
C PHE A 214 -1.91 4.78 -17.37
N TRP A 215 -2.38 4.19 -16.26
CA TRP A 215 -1.75 3.06 -15.59
C TRP A 215 -2.62 1.81 -15.77
N GLY A 216 -2.28 1.01 -16.78
CA GLY A 216 -3.21 0.03 -17.37
C GLY A 216 -4.52 0.69 -17.81
N GLY A 217 -5.62 -0.05 -17.80
CA GLY A 217 -6.97 0.51 -17.97
C GLY A 217 -7.62 1.00 -16.68
N LEU A 218 -6.86 1.05 -15.57
CA LEU A 218 -7.39 1.15 -14.19
C LEU A 218 -7.19 2.51 -13.51
N VAL A 219 -6.27 3.34 -13.99
CA VAL A 219 -6.07 4.71 -13.50
C VAL A 219 -5.74 5.61 -14.68
N ARG A 220 -6.32 6.81 -14.69
CA ARG A 220 -5.95 7.91 -15.59
C ARG A 220 -5.62 9.13 -14.75
N ILE A 221 -4.55 9.84 -15.10
CA ILE A 221 -4.08 11.04 -14.41
C ILE A 221 -3.94 12.13 -15.47
N ASP A 222 -4.86 13.10 -15.46
CA ASP A 222 -4.77 14.29 -16.32
C ASP A 222 -3.97 15.35 -15.59
N VAL A 223 -2.83 15.75 -16.15
CA VAL A 223 -1.95 16.78 -15.56
C VAL A 223 -2.36 18.15 -16.12
N VAL A 224 -3.07 18.93 -15.32
CA VAL A 224 -3.60 20.24 -15.73
C VAL A 224 -2.52 21.31 -15.65
N LYS A 225 -1.74 21.31 -14.56
CA LYS A 225 -0.63 22.25 -14.32
C LYS A 225 0.46 21.53 -13.54
N ALA A 226 1.70 21.60 -14.00
CA ALA A 226 2.90 21.08 -13.35
C ALA A 226 4.09 22.02 -13.62
N LEU A 227 5.11 22.00 -12.76
CA LEU A 227 6.38 22.68 -13.05
C LEU A 227 7.09 21.95 -14.22
N PRO A 228 7.90 22.63 -15.05
CA PRO A 228 8.53 22.02 -16.22
C PRO A 228 9.34 20.75 -15.90
N ARG A 229 10.02 20.72 -14.73
CA ARG A 229 10.85 19.61 -14.27
C ARG A 229 10.15 18.64 -13.31
N THR A 230 8.83 18.75 -13.14
CA THR A 230 8.05 17.81 -12.30
C THR A 230 8.14 16.40 -12.85
N ARG A 231 8.38 15.43 -11.96
CA ARG A 231 8.37 14.00 -12.27
C ARG A 231 7.32 13.28 -11.43
N LEU A 232 6.69 12.28 -12.04
CA LEU A 232 5.74 11.37 -11.42
C LEU A 232 6.34 9.97 -11.44
N THR A 233 6.73 9.46 -10.27
CA THR A 233 7.37 8.15 -10.14
C THR A 233 6.39 7.10 -9.61
N PHE A 234 6.00 6.18 -10.48
CA PHE A 234 4.99 5.15 -10.20
C PHE A 234 5.62 3.92 -9.54
N TYR A 235 5.08 3.52 -8.39
CA TYR A 235 5.46 2.34 -7.62
C TYR A 235 4.29 1.35 -7.54
N GLY A 236 4.36 0.30 -8.34
CA GLY A 236 3.37 -0.79 -8.34
C GLY A 236 3.74 -1.92 -9.31
N PRO A 237 2.76 -2.77 -9.70
CA PRO A 237 3.07 -4.04 -10.35
C PRO A 237 3.65 -3.85 -11.75
N LYS A 238 4.82 -4.46 -12.02
CA LYS A 238 5.54 -4.36 -13.31
C LYS A 238 4.69 -4.75 -14.52
N LYS A 239 3.65 -5.58 -14.34
CA LYS A 239 2.75 -6.04 -15.41
C LYS A 239 1.87 -4.94 -16.00
N LEU A 240 1.55 -3.88 -15.24
CA LEU A 240 0.74 -2.78 -15.77
C LEU A 240 1.63 -1.84 -16.60
N SER A 241 1.23 -1.63 -17.85
CA SER A 241 1.77 -0.58 -18.71
C SER A 241 1.51 0.80 -18.10
N ILE A 242 2.37 1.76 -18.44
CA ILE A 242 2.11 3.18 -18.17
C ILE A 242 2.32 3.87 -19.51
N ASN A 243 1.28 4.54 -19.99
CA ASN A 243 1.23 5.17 -21.31
C ASN A 243 0.89 6.64 -21.12
N MET A 244 1.61 7.52 -21.81
CA MET A 244 1.38 8.97 -21.77
C MET A 244 0.89 9.43 -23.14
N VAL A 245 -0.17 10.24 -23.16
CA VAL A 245 -0.78 10.82 -24.37
C VAL A 245 -1.17 12.28 -24.10
N PRO A 246 -1.32 13.14 -25.13
CA PRO A 246 -1.90 14.47 -24.95
C PRO A 246 -3.30 14.39 -24.31
N THR A 247 -3.61 15.27 -23.35
CA THR A 247 -4.93 15.26 -22.67
C THR A 247 -6.09 15.44 -23.67
N THR A 248 -5.86 16.12 -24.79
CA THR A 248 -6.82 16.29 -25.89
C THR A 248 -7.23 14.99 -26.57
N GLU A 249 -6.37 13.97 -26.55
CA GLU A 249 -6.60 12.66 -27.20
C GLU A 249 -7.02 11.57 -26.19
N ALA A 250 -6.92 11.86 -24.89
CA ALA A 250 -7.05 10.87 -23.82
C ALA A 250 -8.41 10.13 -23.81
N ASP A 251 -9.50 10.81 -24.13
CA ASP A 251 -10.84 10.20 -24.17
C ASP A 251 -11.01 9.21 -25.33
N GLU A 252 -10.47 9.53 -26.52
CA GLU A 252 -10.52 8.65 -27.68
C GLU A 252 -9.54 7.48 -27.54
N PHE A 253 -8.34 7.77 -27.04
CA PHE A 253 -7.34 6.77 -26.70
C PHE A 253 -7.88 5.75 -25.70
N TYR A 254 -8.51 6.18 -24.60
CA TYR A 254 -9.06 5.25 -23.61
C TYR A 254 -10.16 4.35 -24.21
N LYS A 255 -11.09 4.92 -24.99
CA LYS A 255 -12.17 4.16 -25.64
C LYS A 255 -11.65 3.11 -26.63
N ARG A 256 -10.55 3.40 -27.34
CA ARG A 256 -9.97 2.50 -28.34
C ARG A 256 -9.08 1.42 -27.72
N GLU A 257 -8.31 1.76 -26.70
CA GLU A 257 -7.23 0.92 -26.18
C GLU A 257 -7.59 0.10 -24.93
N VAL A 258 -8.71 0.39 -24.26
CA VAL A 258 -9.20 -0.41 -23.11
C VAL A 258 -9.54 -1.84 -23.54
N GLY A 259 -9.04 -2.83 -22.79
CA GLY A 259 -9.14 -4.24 -23.17
C GLY A 259 -8.02 -4.74 -24.11
N VAL A 260 -7.32 -3.82 -24.80
CA VAL A 260 -6.27 -4.12 -25.80
C VAL A 260 -4.89 -3.80 -25.23
N MET A 261 -4.50 -2.52 -25.20
CA MET A 261 -3.22 -2.06 -24.64
C MET A 261 -3.38 -1.62 -23.17
N LEU A 262 -4.53 -1.02 -22.84
CA LEU A 262 -4.87 -0.57 -21.49
C LEU A 262 -5.58 -1.72 -20.75
N THR A 263 -4.76 -2.60 -20.19
CA THR A 263 -5.20 -3.76 -19.39
C THR A 263 -4.67 -3.66 -17.95
N PRO A 264 -5.39 -4.16 -16.94
CA PRO A 264 -6.78 -4.65 -16.97
C PRO A 264 -7.81 -3.55 -17.27
N PRO A 265 -9.06 -3.89 -17.66
CA PRO A 265 -9.57 -5.24 -17.94
C PRO A 265 -8.85 -5.88 -19.13
N THR A 266 -8.68 -7.21 -19.14
CA THR A 266 -8.02 -7.91 -20.26
C THR A 266 -9.04 -8.53 -21.22
N GLY A 267 -8.97 -8.15 -22.50
CA GLY A 267 -9.82 -8.70 -23.57
C GLY A 267 -11.12 -7.92 -23.81
N GLN A 268 -11.60 -7.94 -25.06
CA GLN A 268 -12.69 -7.10 -25.55
C GLN A 268 -14.02 -7.33 -24.81
N GLU A 269 -14.41 -8.60 -24.61
CA GLU A 269 -15.63 -9.01 -23.89
C GLU A 269 -15.72 -8.39 -22.48
N ARG A 270 -14.58 -8.26 -21.79
CA ARG A 270 -14.52 -7.66 -20.44
C ARG A 270 -14.49 -6.14 -20.48
N ALA A 271 -13.94 -5.56 -21.54
CA ALA A 271 -13.98 -4.12 -21.78
C ALA A 271 -15.41 -3.64 -22.14
N GLU A 272 -16.21 -4.45 -22.83
CA GLU A 272 -17.64 -4.16 -23.10
C GLU A 272 -18.46 -4.12 -21.80
N GLY A 273 -18.17 -5.02 -20.84
CA GLY A 273 -18.78 -5.02 -19.51
C GLY A 273 -18.14 -4.05 -18.50
N TRP A 274 -17.16 -3.23 -18.90
CA TRP A 274 -16.38 -2.41 -17.97
C TRP A 274 -17.04 -1.06 -17.70
N CYS A 275 -17.28 -0.77 -16.42
CA CYS A 275 -17.91 0.48 -15.98
C CYS A 275 -17.06 1.75 -16.21
N GLY A 276 -15.78 1.62 -16.55
CA GLY A 276 -14.87 2.75 -16.78
C GLY A 276 -14.43 3.50 -15.52
N LEU A 277 -13.71 4.62 -15.72
CA LEU A 277 -13.10 5.43 -14.67
C LEU A 277 -14.07 6.52 -14.15
N GLN A 278 -15.15 6.07 -13.50
CA GLN A 278 -16.26 6.93 -13.06
C GLN A 278 -15.98 7.80 -11.83
N GLY A 279 -14.96 7.45 -11.03
CA GLY A 279 -14.52 8.23 -9.88
C GLY A 279 -13.49 9.24 -10.33
N VAL A 280 -13.72 10.52 -10.05
CA VAL A 280 -12.78 11.61 -10.34
C VAL A 280 -12.40 12.28 -9.03
N ARG A 281 -11.11 12.45 -8.79
CA ARG A 281 -10.57 13.22 -7.67
C ARG A 281 -9.65 14.30 -8.22
N GLU A 282 -10.08 15.56 -8.11
CA GLU A 282 -9.21 16.70 -8.36
C GLU A 282 -8.25 16.88 -7.18
N LEU A 283 -6.97 17.13 -7.49
CA LEU A 283 -5.90 17.30 -6.52
C LEU A 283 -5.13 18.59 -6.83
N GLN A 284 -4.90 19.39 -5.79
CA GLN A 284 -3.98 20.51 -5.79
C GLN A 284 -2.92 20.20 -4.75
N ILE A 285 -1.68 20.01 -5.18
CA ILE A 285 -0.53 19.64 -4.35
C ILE A 285 0.45 20.80 -4.41
N LYS A 286 0.82 21.36 -3.26
CA LYS A 286 1.80 22.45 -3.19
C LYS A 286 3.20 21.88 -2.99
N TYR A 287 4.18 22.51 -3.62
CA TYR A 287 5.60 22.24 -3.40
C TYR A 287 6.09 23.11 -2.25
N GLU A 288 6.23 22.50 -1.06
CA GLU A 288 6.78 23.18 0.14
C GLU A 288 8.31 23.28 0.08
N GLU A 289 8.95 22.23 -0.45
CA GLU A 289 10.40 22.10 -0.58
C GLU A 289 10.71 21.43 -1.94
N LEU A 290 11.79 21.85 -2.61
CA LEU A 290 12.14 21.38 -3.97
C LEU A 290 13.15 20.21 -3.98
N ASP A 291 13.80 19.92 -2.85
CA ASP A 291 14.82 18.85 -2.68
C ASP A 291 14.22 17.49 -2.31
N ARG A 292 12.90 17.42 -2.11
CA ARG A 292 12.16 16.23 -1.67
C ARG A 292 10.88 16.02 -2.49
N PRO A 293 10.32 14.81 -2.52
CA PRO A 293 8.97 14.60 -3.03
C PRO A 293 7.95 15.35 -2.17
N ALA A 294 6.92 15.93 -2.79
CA ALA A 294 5.89 16.70 -2.08
C ALA A 294 4.83 15.80 -1.45
N SER A 295 4.37 14.77 -2.17
CA SER A 295 3.40 13.79 -1.64
C SER A 295 3.40 12.49 -2.44
N ASP A 296 2.81 11.46 -1.84
CA ASP A 296 2.40 10.26 -2.56
C ASP A 296 0.89 10.32 -2.87
N ILE A 297 0.53 10.04 -4.12
CA ILE A 297 -0.84 9.73 -4.55
C ILE A 297 -1.00 8.21 -4.52
N ALA A 298 -1.58 7.68 -3.45
CA ALA A 298 -1.79 6.25 -3.26
C ALA A 298 -3.13 5.80 -3.84
N ILE A 299 -3.11 4.79 -4.72
CA ILE A 299 -4.28 4.16 -5.33
C ILE A 299 -4.57 2.85 -4.60
N SER A 300 -5.71 2.78 -3.92
CA SER A 300 -6.06 1.67 -3.02
C SER A 300 -6.03 0.31 -3.72
N GLY A 301 -5.20 -0.59 -3.21
CA GLY A 301 -5.01 -1.95 -3.75
C GLY A 301 -4.19 -2.05 -5.05
N LEU A 302 -3.50 -0.99 -5.49
CA LEU A 302 -2.61 -1.00 -6.66
C LEU A 302 -1.17 -0.59 -6.32
N GLY A 303 -0.98 0.55 -5.66
CA GLY A 303 0.33 1.15 -5.42
C GLY A 303 0.24 2.66 -5.23
N TRP A 304 1.32 3.39 -5.50
CA TRP A 304 1.33 4.85 -5.39
C TRP A 304 2.16 5.54 -6.49
N ILE A 305 1.91 6.83 -6.68
CA ILE A 305 2.73 7.73 -7.50
C ILE A 305 3.38 8.74 -6.56
N ALA A 306 4.71 8.78 -6.52
CA ALA A 306 5.44 9.84 -5.83
C ALA A 306 5.48 11.09 -6.73
N VAL A 307 5.23 12.26 -6.14
CA VAL A 307 5.23 13.57 -6.80
C VAL A 307 6.54 14.28 -6.49
N GLU A 308 7.39 14.49 -7.50
CA GLU A 308 8.74 15.05 -7.35
C GLU A 308 8.80 16.43 -8.07
N PRO A 309 9.03 17.55 -7.35
CA PRO A 309 9.00 18.91 -7.92
C PRO A 309 10.06 19.14 -9.00
N LEU A 310 11.29 18.83 -8.65
CA LEU A 310 12.44 18.76 -9.52
C LEU A 310 12.80 17.28 -9.65
N GLY A 311 13.07 16.83 -10.87
CA GLY A 311 13.73 15.55 -11.02
C GLY A 311 15.06 15.52 -10.28
N VAL A 312 15.32 14.42 -9.56
CA VAL A 312 16.57 14.17 -8.82
C VAL A 312 17.75 14.73 -9.62
N PRO A 313 18.59 15.61 -9.04
CA PRO A 313 19.71 16.19 -9.76
C PRO A 313 20.54 15.08 -10.41
N SER A 314 20.85 15.25 -11.69
CA SER A 314 22.01 14.58 -12.26
C SER A 314 23.22 14.89 -11.38
N SER A 315 24.19 13.99 -11.33
CA SER A 315 25.38 14.14 -10.47
C SER A 315 26.37 15.23 -10.93
N ASP A 316 25.89 16.21 -11.70
CA ASP A 316 26.65 17.35 -12.21
C ASP A 316 26.33 18.60 -11.37
N PRO A 317 27.28 19.09 -10.55
CA PRO A 317 27.05 20.23 -9.66
C PRO A 317 26.99 21.60 -10.37
N ASP A 318 27.18 21.64 -11.70
CA ASP A 318 27.27 22.89 -12.48
C ASP A 318 25.93 23.36 -13.10
N SER A 319 24.82 22.63 -12.92
CA SER A 319 23.51 23.12 -13.36
C SER A 319 22.91 24.12 -12.35
N SER A 320 23.44 25.34 -12.36
CA SER A 320 22.81 26.49 -11.70
C SER A 320 21.43 26.72 -12.31
N VAL A 321 20.37 26.36 -11.58
CA VAL A 321 18.99 26.61 -11.99
C VAL A 321 18.71 28.08 -11.73
N GLU A 322 18.54 28.86 -12.80
CA GLU A 322 18.01 30.22 -12.70
C GLU A 322 16.60 30.15 -12.12
N GLU A 323 16.34 30.93 -11.05
CA GLU A 323 15.03 31.03 -10.43
C GLU A 323 14.10 31.83 -11.34
N GLU A 324 13.46 31.17 -12.32
CA GLU A 324 12.42 31.82 -13.14
C GLU A 324 11.19 32.14 -12.28
N ASP A 325 10.93 33.44 -12.17
CA ASP A 325 9.88 34.05 -11.34
C ASP A 325 8.46 33.54 -11.64
N GLY A 326 7.70 33.37 -10.55
CA GLY A 326 6.31 33.84 -10.52
C GLY A 326 5.19 32.81 -10.70
N ASP A 327 5.42 31.62 -11.24
CA ASP A 327 4.35 30.61 -11.28
C ASP A 327 4.25 29.84 -9.96
N SER A 328 3.06 29.87 -9.35
CA SER A 328 2.84 29.25 -8.05
C SER A 328 3.23 27.77 -8.08
N GLY A 329 4.12 27.37 -7.17
CA GLY A 329 4.65 26.01 -7.02
C GLY A 329 3.57 25.00 -6.63
N GLU A 330 2.70 24.68 -7.56
CA GLU A 330 1.52 23.85 -7.37
C GLU A 330 1.31 22.92 -8.57
N LEU A 331 1.08 21.65 -8.25
CA LEU A 331 0.69 20.60 -9.19
C LEU A 331 -0.82 20.38 -9.12
N HIS A 332 -1.51 20.61 -10.23
CA HIS A 332 -2.96 20.43 -10.37
C HIS A 332 -3.23 19.21 -11.25
N LEU A 333 -3.92 18.22 -10.70
CA LEU A 333 -4.18 16.92 -11.34
C LEU A 333 -5.67 16.55 -11.25
N ARG A 334 -6.15 15.77 -12.21
CA ARG A 334 -7.37 14.96 -12.04
C ARG A 334 -7.01 13.48 -12.07
N VAL A 335 -7.30 12.76 -10.98
CA VAL A 335 -7.09 11.31 -10.89
C VAL A 335 -8.42 10.60 -11.07
N HIS A 336 -8.52 9.81 -12.13
CA HIS A 336 -9.69 9.04 -12.50
C HIS A 336 -9.47 7.55 -12.18
N VAL A 337 -10.43 6.94 -11.48
CA VAL A 337 -10.41 5.54 -11.03
C VAL A 337 -11.81 4.90 -11.15
N PRO A 338 -11.94 3.57 -11.19
CA PRO A 338 -13.25 2.91 -11.15
C PRO A 338 -13.91 3.14 -9.78
N LYS A 339 -15.23 3.30 -9.73
CA LYS A 339 -15.93 3.31 -8.43
C LYS A 339 -16.04 1.88 -7.87
N PRO A 340 -15.86 1.66 -6.56
CA PRO A 340 -15.68 2.65 -5.49
C PRO A 340 -14.22 2.78 -5.03
N VAL A 341 -13.22 2.65 -5.93
CA VAL A 341 -11.80 2.70 -5.56
C VAL A 341 -11.42 4.06 -4.97
N GLU A 342 -10.76 4.06 -3.82
CA GLU A 342 -10.28 5.28 -3.19
C GLU A 342 -8.86 5.65 -3.63
N VAL A 343 -8.68 6.93 -3.93
CA VAL A 343 -7.38 7.61 -4.09
C VAL A 343 -7.09 8.35 -2.78
N PHE A 344 -5.87 8.27 -2.27
CA PHE A 344 -5.41 9.01 -1.09
C PHE A 344 -4.20 9.87 -1.43
N VAL A 345 -4.07 11.02 -0.76
CA VAL A 345 -2.81 11.79 -0.70
C VAL A 345 -2.20 11.56 0.68
N ARG A 346 -0.89 11.34 0.75
CA ARG A 346 -0.14 11.10 2.01
C ARG A 346 1.27 11.70 1.92
N ALA A 347 1.94 11.79 3.07
CA ALA A 347 3.37 12.10 3.11
C ALA A 347 4.17 11.05 2.29
N PRO A 348 5.20 11.46 1.51
CA PRO A 348 5.93 10.53 0.65
C PRO A 348 6.55 9.38 1.44
N LEU A 349 6.44 8.15 0.93
CA LEU A 349 7.09 7.00 1.54
C LEU A 349 8.59 7.00 1.21
N PRO A 350 9.51 6.96 2.20
CA PRO A 350 10.95 7.03 1.95
C PRO A 350 11.48 5.73 1.34
N VAL A 351 11.42 5.61 0.01
CA VAL A 351 11.84 4.41 -0.74
C VAL A 351 13.03 4.61 -1.66
N GLY A 352 13.88 3.58 -1.75
CA GLY A 352 15.07 3.58 -2.60
C GLY A 352 16.17 4.56 -2.15
N LYS A 353 17.27 4.58 -2.92
CA LYS A 353 18.52 5.27 -2.53
C LYS A 353 18.37 6.78 -2.33
N ALA A 354 17.48 7.45 -3.06
CA ALA A 354 17.26 8.89 -2.93
C ALA A 354 16.61 9.25 -1.56
N ALA A 355 15.90 8.32 -0.92
CA ALA A 355 15.23 8.58 0.35
C ALA A 355 16.18 9.03 1.46
N SER A 356 17.41 8.49 1.52
CA SER A 356 18.39 8.91 2.53
C SER A 356 18.97 10.31 2.30
N GLN A 357 18.68 10.95 1.17
CA GLN A 357 19.12 12.32 0.86
C GLN A 357 18.10 13.37 1.31
N TRP A 358 16.80 13.05 1.24
CA TRP A 358 15.71 13.98 1.54
C TRP A 358 14.90 13.65 2.80
N TYR A 359 14.94 12.41 3.29
CA TYR A 359 14.20 12.03 4.50
C TYR A 359 14.87 12.60 5.73
N ARG A 360 14.22 13.60 6.34
CA ARG A 360 14.66 14.21 7.60
C ARG A 360 13.82 13.65 8.74
N TYR A 361 14.49 13.06 9.72
CA TYR A 361 13.85 12.61 10.96
C TYR A 361 13.28 13.82 11.70
N GLN A 362 12.10 13.64 12.30
CA GLN A 362 11.50 14.68 13.14
C GLN A 362 12.36 14.89 14.39
N GLU A 363 12.72 16.14 14.70
CA GLU A 363 13.27 16.49 16.02
C GLU A 363 12.18 16.27 17.08
N LEU A 364 12.47 15.43 18.07
CA LEU A 364 11.56 15.07 19.15
C LEU A 364 12.10 15.58 20.49
N THR A 365 11.19 15.92 21.39
CA THR A 365 11.52 16.06 22.81
C THR A 365 11.76 14.70 23.46
N GLU A 366 12.53 14.66 24.56
CA GLU A 366 12.79 13.42 25.33
C GLU A 366 11.48 12.69 25.69
N VAL A 367 10.45 13.45 26.08
CA VAL A 367 9.12 12.92 26.43
C VAL A 367 8.41 12.31 25.22
N GLU A 368 8.55 12.90 24.04
CA GLU A 368 8.00 12.34 22.81
C GLU A 368 8.76 11.07 22.39
N GLU A 369 10.09 11.03 22.53
CA GLU A 369 10.90 9.84 22.24
C GLU A 369 10.55 8.67 23.17
N GLU A 370 10.33 8.91 24.46
CA GLU A 370 9.90 7.88 25.42
C GLU A 370 8.47 7.35 25.14
N LEU A 371 7.55 8.23 24.75
CA LEU A 371 6.15 7.87 24.48
C LEU A 371 5.93 7.30 23.07
N ARG A 372 6.87 7.49 22.14
CA ARG A 372 6.72 7.10 20.73
C ARG A 372 6.76 5.56 20.58
N PRO A 373 5.83 4.96 19.82
CA PRO A 373 5.84 3.51 19.60
C PRO A 373 7.15 3.07 18.95
N LYS A 374 7.84 2.11 19.58
CA LYS A 374 9.10 1.57 19.03
C LYS A 374 8.82 0.70 17.81
N TRP A 375 9.72 0.74 16.83
CA TRP A 375 9.63 -0.10 15.64
C TRP A 375 10.74 -1.16 15.62
N HIS A 376 10.44 -2.29 14.97
CA HIS A 376 11.31 -3.46 14.87
C HIS A 376 11.26 -4.06 13.45
N TYR A 377 12.31 -4.79 13.04
CA TYR A 377 12.42 -5.51 11.76
C TYR A 377 13.13 -6.86 11.95
#